data_AF-A0A1J5QR82-F1
#
_entry.id   AF-A0A1J5QR82-F1
#
_cell.length_a   1.000
_cell.length_b   1.000
_cell.length_c   1.000
_cell.angle_alpha   90.00
_cell.angle_beta   90.00
_cell.angle_gamma   90.00
#
_symmetry.space_group_name_H-M   'P 1'
#
loop_
_entity.id
_entity.type
_entity.pdbx_description
1 polymer ?
#
loop_
_entity_poly.entity_id
_entity_poly.type
_entity_poly.pdbx_seq_one_letter_code
_entity_poly.pdbx_strand_id
1 'polypeptide(L)'
;MRKKNAPIPAEFWNGVDPDVAEFERGLLESIDQMNRGEFGRVTTPSQIMARRAGRPVGTYKAAPKVPTTIRLSPEVSAAFRATGNGWQTRIDAALKDWLKKNSASLEAVQHSI
;
A
#
# COMPACT_ATOMS: atom_id res chain seq x y z
N MET A 1 17.63 12.95 -33.23
CA MET A 1 19.02 12.66 -32.85
C MET A 1 19.02 11.70 -31.67
N ARG A 2 19.43 10.42 -31.86
CA ARG A 2 19.55 9.45 -30.75
C ARG A 2 20.90 9.66 -30.08
N LYS A 3 20.93 9.98 -28.79
CA LYS A 3 22.18 10.04 -28.01
C LYS A 3 22.82 8.66 -28.06
N LYS A 4 24.04 8.57 -28.60
CA LYS A 4 24.83 7.34 -28.60
C LYS A 4 25.18 7.03 -27.14
N ASN A 5 24.80 5.85 -26.67
CA ASN A 5 25.12 5.39 -25.33
C ASN A 5 26.65 5.17 -25.26
N ALA A 6 27.34 5.86 -24.36
CA ALA A 6 28.79 5.66 -24.18
C ALA A 6 29.04 4.27 -23.57
N PRO A 7 30.12 3.57 -23.96
CA PRO A 7 30.49 2.31 -23.33
C PRO A 7 30.86 2.57 -21.86
N ILE A 8 30.30 1.76 -20.97
CA ILE A 8 30.62 1.78 -19.53
C ILE A 8 32.13 1.52 -19.33
N PRO A 9 32.84 2.34 -18.52
CA PRO A 9 34.26 2.17 -18.26
C PRO A 9 34.59 0.80 -17.66
N ALA A 10 35.74 0.21 -18.01
CA ALA A 10 36.15 -1.12 -17.55
C ALA A 10 36.27 -1.22 -16.02
N GLU A 11 36.55 -0.10 -15.35
CA GLU A 11 36.58 0.01 -13.89
C GLU A 11 35.22 -0.11 -13.21
N PHE A 12 34.11 0.05 -13.94
CA PHE A 12 32.75 -0.17 -13.41
C PHE A 12 32.48 -1.65 -13.07
N TRP A 13 33.23 -2.58 -13.67
CA TRP A 13 33.12 -4.02 -13.41
C TRP A 13 34.11 -4.54 -12.37
N ASN A 14 34.97 -3.68 -11.82
CA ASN A 14 36.09 -4.08 -10.95
C ASN A 14 35.77 -3.82 -9.47
N GLY A 15 34.72 -4.48 -8.99
CA GLY A 15 34.42 -4.54 -7.56
C GLY A 15 33.28 -5.52 -7.34
N VAL A 16 33.52 -6.55 -6.53
CA VAL A 16 32.40 -7.27 -5.93
C VAL A 16 31.77 -6.28 -4.97
N ASP A 17 30.59 -5.78 -5.32
CA ASP A 17 29.81 -4.90 -4.46
C ASP A 17 29.66 -5.60 -3.08
N PRO A 18 29.96 -4.92 -1.96
CA PRO A 18 29.85 -5.52 -0.63
C PRO A 18 28.46 -6.10 -0.36
N ASP A 19 27.40 -5.52 -0.93
CA ASP A 19 26.02 -6.03 -0.81
C ASP A 19 25.85 -7.35 -1.58
N VAL A 20 26.51 -7.48 -2.73
CA VAL A 20 26.52 -8.70 -3.54
C VAL A 20 27.34 -9.80 -2.85
N ALA A 21 28.45 -9.45 -2.21
CA ALA A 21 29.25 -10.41 -1.44
C ALA A 21 28.48 -10.94 -0.23
N GLU A 22 27.70 -10.10 0.46
CA GLU A 22 26.84 -10.55 1.55
C GLU A 22 25.72 -11.48 1.05
N PHE A 23 25.11 -11.14 -0.08
CA PHE A 23 24.12 -11.98 -0.74
C PHE A 23 24.69 -13.35 -1.15
N GLU A 24 25.90 -13.38 -1.74
CA GLU A 24 26.58 -14.61 -2.15
C GLU A 24 26.86 -15.52 -0.94
N ARG A 25 27.30 -14.95 0.18
CA ARG A 25 27.49 -15.71 1.44
C ARG A 25 26.18 -16.32 1.92
N GLY A 26 25.10 -15.55 1.96
CA GLY A 26 23.79 -16.05 2.38
C GLY A 26 23.24 -17.13 1.43
N LEU A 27 23.52 -17.02 0.13
CA LEU A 27 23.10 -18.01 -0.86
C LEU A 27 23.85 -19.35 -0.69
N LEU A 28 25.17 -19.30 -0.51
CA LEU A 28 25.98 -20.50 -0.31
C LEU A 28 25.60 -21.21 0.99
N GLU A 29 25.33 -20.46 2.06
CA GLU A 29 24.87 -21.00 3.34
C GLU A 29 23.52 -21.72 3.19
N SER A 30 22.58 -21.14 2.44
CA SER A 30 21.27 -21.76 2.16
C SER A 30 21.40 -23.07 1.37
N ILE A 31 22.30 -23.15 0.38
CA ILE A 31 22.55 -24.38 -0.39
C ILE A 31 23.15 -25.47 0.50
N ASP A 32 24.06 -25.10 1.38
CA ASP A 32 24.71 -26.02 2.32
C ASP A 32 23.71 -26.55 3.37
N GLN A 33 22.85 -25.69 3.92
CA GLN A 33 21.71 -26.10 4.76
C GLN A 33 20.78 -27.07 4.02
N MET A 34 20.47 -26.79 2.75
CA MET A 34 19.66 -27.68 1.91
C MET A 34 20.34 -29.05 1.70
N ASN A 35 21.64 -29.09 1.43
CA ASN A 35 22.40 -30.34 1.26
C ASN A 35 22.46 -31.17 2.56
N ARG A 36 22.44 -30.51 3.73
CA ARG A 36 22.32 -31.17 5.04
C ARG A 36 20.90 -31.61 5.40
N GLY A 37 19.90 -31.30 4.56
CA GLY A 37 18.50 -31.59 4.85
C GLY A 37 17.89 -30.68 5.93
N GLU A 38 18.55 -29.57 6.25
CA GLU A 38 18.08 -28.55 7.19
C GLU A 38 17.14 -27.60 6.46
N PHE A 39 15.90 -28.06 6.22
CA PHE A 39 14.87 -27.18 5.68
C PHE A 39 14.29 -26.31 6.80
N GLY A 40 14.18 -25.00 6.55
CA GLY A 40 13.32 -24.13 7.35
C GLY A 40 11.89 -24.68 7.39
N ARG A 41 11.08 -24.26 8.37
CA ARG A 41 9.71 -24.77 8.59
C ARG A 41 8.89 -24.77 7.29
N VAL A 42 8.79 -25.91 6.63
CA VAL A 42 7.96 -26.07 5.43
C VAL A 42 6.52 -26.11 5.87
N THR A 43 5.74 -25.10 5.47
CA THR A 43 4.30 -25.13 5.69
C THR A 43 3.67 -26.06 4.67
N THR A 44 3.09 -27.17 5.12
CA THR A 44 2.44 -28.13 4.21
C THR A 44 1.15 -27.54 3.61
N PRO A 45 0.70 -28.03 2.43
CA PRO A 45 -0.58 -27.61 1.87
C PRO A 45 -1.75 -27.79 2.85
N SER A 46 -1.75 -28.85 3.66
CA SER A 46 -2.72 -29.08 4.73
C SER A 46 -2.65 -28.02 5.83
N GLN A 47 -1.45 -27.57 6.23
CA GLN A 47 -1.28 -26.49 7.20
C GLN A 47 -1.70 -25.12 6.65
N ILE A 48 -1.53 -24.87 5.34
CA ILE A 48 -2.05 -23.66 4.68
C ILE A 48 -3.59 -23.67 4.69
N MET A 49 -4.20 -24.80 4.36
CA MET A 49 -5.66 -24.95 4.38
C MET A 49 -6.25 -24.82 5.79
N ALA A 50 -5.56 -25.35 6.81
CA ALA A 50 -5.94 -25.16 8.21
C ALA A 50 -5.83 -23.68 8.65
N ARG A 51 -4.91 -22.92 8.03
CA ARG A 51 -4.75 -21.46 8.20
C ARG A 51 -5.68 -20.64 7.31
N ARG A 52 -6.82 -21.17 6.83
CA ARG A 52 -7.91 -20.39 6.18
C ARG A 52 -8.57 -19.34 7.10
N ALA A 53 -7.79 -18.69 7.96
CA ALA A 53 -8.09 -17.38 8.51
C ALA A 53 -7.64 -16.32 7.51
N GLY A 54 -8.49 -16.06 6.51
CA GLY A 54 -8.72 -14.66 6.16
C GLY A 54 -9.29 -13.91 7.37
N ARG A 55 -9.51 -12.60 7.24
CA ARG A 55 -10.30 -11.83 8.22
C ARG A 55 -11.51 -12.67 8.68
N PRO A 56 -11.77 -12.83 10.00
CA PRO A 56 -12.85 -13.67 10.49
C PRO A 56 -14.16 -13.36 9.76
N VAL A 57 -14.77 -14.41 9.20
CA VAL A 57 -16.04 -14.35 8.50
C VAL A 57 -17.06 -13.68 9.43
N GLY A 58 -17.63 -12.55 9.01
CA GLY A 58 -18.56 -11.76 9.82
C GLY A 58 -18.03 -10.45 10.39
N THR A 59 -16.73 -10.14 10.26
CA THR A 59 -16.24 -8.76 10.54
C THR A 59 -16.45 -7.82 9.35
N TYR A 60 -17.71 -7.70 8.93
CA TYR A 60 -18.15 -6.60 8.08
C TYR A 60 -18.57 -5.45 9.01
N LYS A 61 -18.06 -4.24 8.77
CA LYS A 61 -18.57 -3.06 9.48
C LYS A 61 -20.05 -2.91 9.11
N ALA A 62 -20.91 -2.70 10.11
CA ALA A 62 -22.37 -2.58 9.93
C ALA A 62 -22.75 -1.51 8.87
N ALA A 63 -21.91 -0.49 8.68
CA ALA A 63 -22.00 0.47 7.58
C ALA A 63 -20.65 0.53 6.84
N PRO A 64 -20.46 -0.24 5.76
CA PRO A 64 -19.25 -0.18 4.96
C PRO A 64 -19.19 1.15 4.21
N LYS A 65 -18.00 1.74 4.13
CA LYS A 65 -17.78 2.89 3.24
C LYS A 65 -17.94 2.40 1.80
N VAL A 66 -18.84 3.02 1.04
CA VAL A 66 -19.01 2.71 -0.38
C VAL A 66 -17.83 3.32 -1.14
N PRO A 67 -17.02 2.53 -1.87
CA PRO A 67 -15.98 3.09 -2.71
C PRO A 67 -16.64 3.84 -3.87
N THR A 68 -16.45 5.16 -3.91
CA THR A 68 -17.01 6.00 -4.96
C THR A 68 -15.89 6.82 -5.61
N THR A 69 -15.82 6.77 -6.93
CA THR A 69 -14.86 7.56 -7.71
C THR A 69 -15.47 8.93 -8.00
N ILE A 70 -15.01 9.96 -7.28
CA ILE A 70 -15.39 11.36 -7.50
C ILE A 70 -14.20 12.13 -8.10
N ARG A 71 -14.47 13.05 -9.02
CA ARG A 71 -13.45 13.97 -9.54
C ARG A 71 -13.44 15.23 -8.69
N LEU A 72 -12.26 15.61 -8.21
CA LEU A 72 -12.03 16.83 -7.43
C LEU A 72 -11.14 17.77 -8.23
N SER A 73 -11.29 19.07 -8.02
CA SER A 73 -10.38 20.06 -8.60
C SER A 73 -8.93 19.81 -8.13
N PRO A 74 -7.94 20.08 -9.00
CA PRO A 74 -6.54 19.75 -8.72
C PRO A 74 -6.02 20.43 -7.45
N GLU A 75 -6.40 21.68 -7.19
CA GLU A 75 -6.01 22.45 -6.00
C GLU A 75 -6.52 21.81 -4.71
N VAL A 76 -7.77 21.32 -4.70
CA VAL A 76 -8.37 20.65 -3.54
C VAL A 76 -7.66 19.33 -3.29
N SER A 77 -7.45 18.54 -4.34
CA SER A 77 -6.77 17.24 -4.23
C SER A 77 -5.33 17.39 -3.73
N ALA A 78 -4.61 18.42 -4.19
CA ALA A 78 -3.24 18.71 -3.80
C ALA A 78 -3.17 19.17 -2.34
N ALA A 79 -4.05 20.08 -1.93
CA ALA A 79 -4.11 20.58 -0.56
C ALA A 79 -4.34 19.44 0.44
N PHE A 80 -5.31 18.54 0.18
CA PHE A 80 -5.56 17.41 1.06
C PHE A 80 -4.41 16.39 1.04
N ARG A 81 -3.84 16.07 -0.13
CA ARG A 81 -2.69 15.13 -0.21
C ARG A 81 -1.44 15.64 0.51
N ALA A 82 -1.20 16.95 0.47
CA ALA A 82 -0.08 17.58 1.19
C ALA A 82 -0.18 17.38 2.70
N THR A 83 -1.37 17.10 3.24
CA THR A 83 -1.56 16.82 4.66
C THR A 83 -0.99 15.47 5.11
N GLY A 84 -0.56 14.60 4.18
CA GLY A 84 0.10 13.34 4.46
C GLY A 84 -0.86 12.16 4.63
N ASN A 85 -0.45 11.17 5.43
CA ASN A 85 -1.23 9.94 5.61
C ASN A 85 -2.64 10.25 6.16
N GLY A 86 -3.64 9.50 5.70
CA GLY A 86 -5.04 9.68 6.12
C GLY A 86 -5.78 10.88 5.50
N TRP A 87 -5.25 11.51 4.45
CA TRP A 87 -5.93 12.61 3.76
C TRP A 87 -7.35 12.27 3.25
N GLN A 88 -7.58 11.02 2.83
CA GLN A 88 -8.91 10.52 2.45
C GLN A 88 -9.91 10.50 3.61
N THR A 89 -9.43 10.28 4.84
CA THR A 89 -10.30 10.34 6.04
C THR A 89 -10.60 11.79 6.41
N ARG A 90 -9.65 12.70 6.20
CA ARG A 90 -9.85 14.14 6.42
C ARG A 90 -10.83 14.77 5.45
N ILE A 91 -10.77 14.41 4.17
CA ILE A 91 -11.76 14.90 3.19
C ILE A 91 -13.16 14.31 3.44
N ASP A 92 -13.27 13.03 3.84
CA ASP A 92 -14.55 12.43 4.28
C ASP A 92 -15.14 13.18 5.50
N ALA A 93 -14.31 13.55 6.47
CA ALA A 93 -14.74 14.33 7.63
C ALA A 93 -15.18 15.75 7.24
N ALA A 94 -14.45 16.42 6.34
CA ALA A 94 -14.81 17.74 5.84
C ALA A 94 -16.16 17.73 5.09
N LEU A 95 -16.39 16.71 4.27
CA LEU A 95 -17.68 16.54 3.57
C LEU A 95 -18.83 16.31 4.55
N LYS A 96 -18.61 15.52 5.62
CA LYS A 96 -19.62 15.31 6.68
C LYS A 96 -19.92 16.59 7.45
N ASP A 97 -18.90 17.38 7.77
CA ASP A 97 -19.06 18.65 8.46
C ASP A 97 -19.80 19.67 7.58
N TRP A 98 -19.47 19.74 6.29
CA TRP A 98 -20.20 20.53 5.31
C TRP A 98 -21.67 20.10 5.23
N LEU A 99 -21.95 18.79 5.19
CA LEU A 99 -23.32 18.29 5.20
C LEU A 99 -24.08 18.72 6.46
N LYS A 100 -23.48 18.63 7.66
CA LYS A 100 -24.13 19.07 8.91
C LYS A 100 -24.49 20.56 8.91
N LYS A 101 -23.56 21.39 8.43
CA LYS A 101 -23.76 22.85 8.33
C LYS A 101 -24.86 23.20 7.34
N ASN A 102 -24.94 22.48 6.21
CA ASN A 102 -25.93 22.74 5.19
C ASN A 102 -27.27 22.02 5.43
N SER A 103 -27.30 20.88 6.15
CA SER A 103 -28.53 20.21 6.55
C SER A 103 -29.28 20.99 7.62
N ALA A 104 -28.56 21.67 8.53
CA ALA A 104 -29.16 22.64 9.44
C ALA A 104 -29.80 23.83 8.69
N SER A 105 -29.32 24.14 7.48
CA SER A 105 -29.88 25.19 6.61
C SER A 105 -30.99 24.68 5.68
N LEU A 106 -31.07 23.37 5.39
CA LEU A 106 -32.10 22.81 4.52
C LEU A 106 -33.45 22.63 5.25
N GLU A 107 -33.44 22.33 6.56
CA GLU A 107 -34.66 22.31 7.38
C GLU A 107 -35.27 23.72 7.57
N ALA A 108 -34.46 24.78 7.47
CA ALA A 108 -34.88 26.18 7.59
C ALA A 108 -35.59 26.72 6.34
N VAL A 109 -35.43 26.08 5.18
CA VAL A 109 -36.12 26.46 3.93
C VAL A 109 -37.42 25.66 3.74
N GLN A 110 -37.55 24.51 4.42
CA GLN A 110 -38.69 23.60 4.23
C GLN A 110 -39.90 23.88 5.14
N HIS A 111 -39.75 24.75 6.15
CA HIS A 111 -40.84 25.20 7.04
C HIS A 111 -41.49 26.53 6.62
N SER A 112 -41.19 27.02 5.41
CA SER A 112 -41.81 28.23 4.84
C SER A 112 -42.27 27.99 3.40
N ILE A 113 -43.12 26.98 3.19
CA ILE A 113 -44.14 26.92 2.13
C ILE A 113 -45.40 26.32 2.72
#